data_AF-A0A927IJ55-F1
#
_entry.id   AF-A0A927IJ55-F1
#
_cell.length_a   1.000
_cell.length_b   1.000
_cell.length_c   1.000
_cell.angle_alpha   90.00
_cell.angle_beta   90.00
_cell.angle_gamma   90.00
#
_symmetry.space_group_name_H-M   'P 1'
#
loop_
_entity.id
_entity.type
_entity.pdbx_description
1 polymer ?
#
loop_
_entity_poly.entity_id
_entity_poly.type
_entity_poly.pdbx_seq_one_letter_code
_entity_poly.pdbx_strand_id
1 'polypeptide(L)'
;MIPRSALLLIAIPICCLASQTTSAQALDSLKDATDRWIQTRNRISKEKSQWITEKQLLEGSVDTLRSTQEILEENVAILEMQSQEIATAIKEAEFKVAQFEETNGIIETQVSVYEERIQKLAKRLPSPLIDKIAPLLRKIPKANGTKVPTPNRLQNVVAISTLIDEFNNDLTLAHTIKELDDGSVIEVRVLYWGLAGAYASNVDGSKAWVITPHEGEWQWTPATSPERQTAIKSLFDVYDKTIDPKLVSVPFTFQNEGGEK
;
A
#
# COMPACT_ATOMS: atom_id res chain seq x y z
N MET A 1 -145.54 43.00 41.68
CA MET A 1 -145.94 43.58 40.38
C MET A 1 -145.38 42.71 39.27
N ILE A 2 -146.28 42.14 38.47
CA ILE A 2 -146.13 41.32 37.23
C ILE A 2 -145.82 42.29 36.06
N PRO A 3 -145.15 41.96 34.91
CA PRO A 3 -145.45 40.84 33.97
C PRO A 3 -144.26 40.02 33.39
N ARG A 4 -144.40 38.71 33.09
CA ARG A 4 -144.92 38.05 31.83
C ARG A 4 -144.07 38.39 30.60
N SER A 5 -143.64 37.52 29.67
CA SER A 5 -143.85 36.09 29.36
C SER A 5 -142.91 35.70 28.18
N ALA A 6 -142.58 34.40 28.09
CA ALA A 6 -142.42 33.56 26.87
C ALA A 6 -141.49 33.97 25.70
N LEU A 7 -140.52 33.11 25.35
CA LEU A 7 -140.65 32.15 24.24
C LEU A 7 -139.42 31.23 24.13
N LEU A 8 -139.70 30.01 23.69
CA LEU A 8 -138.87 28.82 23.65
C LEU A 8 -138.55 28.56 22.17
N LEU A 9 -137.29 28.39 21.76
CA LEU A 9 -136.97 27.68 20.52
C LEU A 9 -135.52 27.15 20.47
N ILE A 10 -135.46 25.93 19.95
CA ILE A 10 -134.41 24.91 19.91
C ILE A 10 -133.26 25.25 18.94
N ALA A 11 -132.01 24.98 19.33
CA ALA A 11 -130.94 24.48 18.45
C ALA A 11 -129.70 24.03 19.26
N ILE A 12 -129.37 22.74 19.18
CA ILE A 12 -128.08 22.10 19.51
C ILE A 12 -127.51 21.63 18.14
N PRO A 13 -126.21 21.36 17.90
CA PRO A 13 -124.93 21.66 18.58
C PRO A 13 -123.88 22.29 17.58
N ILE A 14 -122.63 22.46 18.00
CA ILE A 14 -121.34 22.21 17.28
C ILE A 14 -120.31 23.18 17.88
N CYS A 15 -119.68 22.79 18.98
CA CYS A 15 -118.49 23.49 19.47
C CYS A 15 -117.64 22.53 20.31
N CYS A 16 -117.04 21.54 19.65
CA CYS A 16 -116.07 20.62 20.28
C CYS A 16 -114.79 20.41 19.46
N LEU A 17 -114.49 21.24 18.46
CA LEU A 17 -113.36 20.98 17.54
C LEU A 17 -112.25 22.05 17.51
N ALA A 18 -112.33 23.12 18.30
CA ALA A 18 -111.34 24.22 18.22
C ALA A 18 -110.15 24.12 19.21
N SER A 19 -110.12 23.14 20.12
CA SER A 19 -109.10 23.07 21.18
C SER A 19 -107.89 22.17 20.85
N GLN A 20 -107.80 21.59 19.64
CA GLN A 20 -106.78 20.57 19.30
C GLN A 20 -105.61 21.10 18.48
N THR A 21 -105.67 22.32 17.94
CA THR A 21 -104.63 22.86 17.04
C THR A 21 -103.45 23.53 17.76
N THR A 22 -103.66 24.15 18.93
CA THR A 22 -102.59 24.83 19.69
C THR A 22 -101.68 23.86 20.45
N SER A 23 -102.19 22.73 20.92
CA SER A 23 -101.40 21.70 21.60
C SER A 23 -100.44 20.98 20.64
N ALA A 24 -100.86 20.78 19.38
CA ALA A 24 -100.03 20.16 18.34
C ALA A 24 -98.79 21.01 18.02
N GLN A 25 -98.92 22.34 17.91
CA GLN A 25 -97.83 23.25 17.55
C GLN A 25 -96.82 23.45 18.68
N ALA A 26 -97.27 23.46 19.94
CA ALA A 26 -96.39 23.48 21.12
C ALA A 26 -95.62 22.15 21.27
N LEU A 27 -96.28 21.01 21.00
CA LEU A 27 -95.66 19.69 21.04
C LEU A 27 -94.56 19.53 19.98
N ASP A 28 -94.79 20.04 18.77
CA ASP A 28 -93.80 20.03 17.70
C ASP A 28 -92.61 20.94 18.02
N SER A 29 -92.81 22.11 18.63
CA SER A 29 -91.71 22.97 19.07
C SER A 29 -90.84 22.36 20.18
N LEU A 30 -91.46 21.59 21.09
CA LEU A 30 -90.76 20.86 22.16
C LEU A 30 -89.96 19.68 21.58
N LYS A 31 -90.52 18.97 20.60
CA LYS A 31 -89.81 17.92 19.86
C LYS A 31 -88.61 18.51 19.10
N ASP A 32 -88.78 19.60 18.38
CA ASP A 32 -87.71 20.30 17.67
C ASP A 32 -86.59 20.78 18.62
N ALA A 33 -86.95 21.32 19.78
CA ALA A 33 -85.99 21.74 20.79
C ALA A 33 -85.22 20.53 21.39
N THR A 34 -85.92 19.41 21.59
CA THR A 34 -85.35 18.16 22.07
C THR A 34 -84.42 17.54 21.02
N ASP A 35 -84.82 17.54 19.74
CA ASP A 35 -83.99 17.07 18.63
C ASP A 35 -82.73 17.91 18.46
N ARG A 36 -82.85 19.25 18.53
CA ARG A 36 -81.68 20.15 18.51
C ARG A 36 -80.76 19.93 19.71
N TRP A 37 -81.33 19.67 20.90
CA TRP A 37 -80.56 19.35 22.09
C TRP A 37 -79.82 18.01 21.95
N ILE A 38 -80.49 16.97 21.45
CA ILE A 38 -79.88 15.66 21.15
C ILE A 38 -78.78 15.81 20.11
N GLN A 39 -79.02 16.55 19.02
CA GLN A 39 -78.02 16.82 17.98
C GLN A 39 -76.80 17.57 18.55
N THR A 40 -77.02 18.57 19.39
CA THR A 40 -75.94 19.32 20.05
C THR A 40 -75.16 18.43 21.01
N ARG A 41 -75.85 17.61 21.81
CA ARG A 41 -75.23 16.64 22.72
C ARG A 41 -74.39 15.61 21.95
N ASN A 42 -74.91 15.10 20.83
CA ASN A 42 -74.20 14.18 19.95
C ASN A 42 -72.98 14.84 19.31
N ARG A 43 -73.08 16.10 18.86
CA ARG A 43 -71.96 16.86 18.30
C ARG A 43 -70.87 17.10 19.33
N ILE A 44 -71.22 17.53 20.54
CA ILE A 44 -70.28 17.70 21.66
C ILE A 44 -69.62 16.36 22.02
N SER A 45 -70.39 15.28 22.06
CA SER A 45 -69.86 13.93 22.33
C SER A 45 -68.84 13.52 21.26
N LYS A 46 -69.16 13.77 19.99
CA LYS A 46 -68.28 13.48 18.84
C LYS A 46 -67.02 14.33 18.86
N GLU A 47 -67.13 15.65 19.05
CA GLU A 47 -65.99 16.57 19.15
C GLU A 47 -65.11 16.23 20.35
N LYS A 48 -65.69 15.88 21.51
CA LYS A 48 -64.93 15.45 22.68
C LYS A 48 -64.17 14.16 22.43
N SER A 49 -64.81 13.19 21.76
CA SER A 49 -64.16 11.93 21.38
C SER A 49 -63.01 12.17 20.40
N GLN A 50 -63.24 12.96 19.34
CA GLN A 50 -62.23 13.35 18.36
C GLN A 50 -61.07 14.09 19.01
N TRP A 51 -61.35 15.06 19.89
CA TRP A 51 -60.33 15.80 20.63
C TRP A 51 -59.45 14.89 21.49
N ILE A 52 -60.02 13.89 22.16
CA ILE A 52 -59.24 12.92 22.94
C ILE A 52 -58.31 12.13 22.02
N THR A 53 -58.80 11.66 20.87
CA THR A 53 -58.00 10.92 19.89
C THR A 53 -56.89 11.78 19.28
N GLU A 54 -57.21 13.00 18.84
CA GLU A 54 -56.24 13.95 18.27
C GLU A 54 -55.18 14.34 19.30
N LYS A 55 -55.58 14.58 20.54
CA LYS A 55 -54.66 14.86 21.64
C LYS A 55 -53.68 13.69 21.85
N GLN A 56 -54.17 12.46 21.91
CA GLN A 56 -53.33 11.27 22.06
C GLN A 56 -52.37 11.09 20.87
N LEU A 57 -52.83 11.37 19.65
CA LEU A 57 -51.99 11.31 18.45
C LEU A 57 -50.88 12.36 18.46
N LEU A 58 -51.21 13.60 18.86
CA LEU A 58 -50.25 14.70 18.98
C LEU A 58 -49.23 14.43 20.09
N GLU A 59 -49.66 13.95 21.26
CA GLU A 59 -48.77 13.55 22.35
C GLU A 59 -47.80 12.45 21.88
N GLY A 60 -48.31 11.40 21.22
CA GLY A 60 -47.46 10.35 20.66
C GLY A 60 -46.49 10.83 19.57
N SER A 61 -46.89 11.81 18.77
CA SER A 61 -46.01 12.44 17.76
C SER A 61 -44.90 13.26 18.42
N VAL A 62 -45.22 14.02 19.47
CA VAL A 62 -44.25 14.81 20.24
C VAL A 62 -43.23 13.89 20.92
N ASP A 63 -43.68 12.80 21.53
CA ASP A 63 -42.80 11.84 22.18
C ASP A 63 -41.86 11.14 21.18
N THR A 64 -42.39 10.77 20.01
CA THR A 64 -41.57 10.21 18.91
C THR A 64 -40.54 11.23 18.43
N LEU A 65 -40.94 12.48 18.18
CA LEU A 65 -40.03 13.53 17.73
C LEU A 65 -38.93 13.81 18.76
N ARG A 66 -39.27 13.85 20.05
CA ARG A 66 -38.29 14.02 21.12
C ARG A 66 -37.28 12.87 21.15
N SER A 67 -37.76 11.63 21.07
CA SER A 67 -36.87 10.46 20.98
C SER A 67 -35.98 10.51 19.75
N THR A 68 -36.50 10.91 18.59
CA THR A 68 -35.67 11.06 17.39
C THR A 68 -34.63 12.16 17.53
N GLN A 69 -34.97 13.28 18.20
CA GLN A 69 -34.01 14.35 18.46
C GLN A 69 -32.86 13.87 19.33
N GLU A 70 -33.15 13.17 20.43
CA GLU A 70 -32.13 12.60 21.32
C GLU A 70 -31.19 11.64 20.57
N ILE A 71 -31.76 10.74 19.75
CA ILE A 71 -30.99 9.81 18.92
C ILE A 71 -30.11 10.56 17.91
N LEU A 72 -30.62 11.62 17.28
CA LEU A 72 -29.85 12.42 16.33
C LEU A 72 -28.71 13.17 17.03
N GLU A 73 -28.94 13.75 18.21
CA GLU A 73 -27.92 14.43 19.00
C GLU A 73 -26.81 13.46 19.43
N GLU A 74 -27.16 12.25 19.88
CA GLU A 74 -26.19 11.20 20.20
C GLU A 74 -25.38 10.78 18.96
N ASN A 75 -26.04 10.58 17.82
CA ASN A 75 -25.37 10.23 16.57
C ASN A 75 -24.40 11.34 16.11
N VAL A 76 -24.78 12.61 16.23
CA VAL A 76 -23.89 13.73 15.91
C VAL A 76 -22.66 13.71 16.81
N ALA A 77 -22.84 13.54 18.12
CA ALA A 77 -21.72 13.47 19.06
C ALA A 77 -20.77 12.30 18.76
N ILE A 78 -21.32 11.12 18.42
CA ILE A 78 -20.52 9.96 18.01
C ILE A 78 -19.75 10.26 16.71
N LEU A 79 -20.41 10.84 15.70
CA LEU A 79 -19.77 11.18 14.43
C LEU A 79 -18.68 12.23 14.59
N GLU A 80 -18.87 13.23 15.46
CA GLU A 80 -17.84 14.22 15.77
C GLU A 80 -16.62 13.59 16.44
N MET A 81 -16.83 12.69 17.41
CA MET A 81 -15.76 11.94 18.05
C MET A 81 -14.98 11.09 17.04
N GLN A 82 -15.69 10.33 16.19
CA GLN A 82 -15.08 9.54 15.13
C GLN A 82 -14.33 10.41 14.12
N SER A 83 -14.88 11.57 13.75
CA SER A 83 -14.22 12.50 12.84
C SER A 83 -12.90 13.01 13.42
N GLN A 84 -12.88 13.32 14.72
CA GLN A 84 -11.67 13.76 15.41
C GLN A 84 -10.62 12.64 15.49
N GLU A 85 -11.03 11.41 15.81
CA GLU A 85 -10.14 10.24 15.81
C GLU A 85 -9.53 10.00 14.43
N ILE A 86 -10.35 10.04 13.37
CA ILE A 86 -9.89 9.91 11.99
C ILE A 86 -8.91 11.03 11.65
N ALA A 87 -9.20 12.28 12.02
CA ALA A 87 -8.30 13.41 11.78
C ALA A 87 -6.95 13.24 12.48
N THR A 88 -6.92 12.69 13.69
CA THR A 88 -5.66 12.35 14.38
C THR A 88 -4.91 11.21 13.69
N ALA A 89 -5.62 10.15 13.28
CA ALA A 89 -5.03 9.02 12.56
C ALA A 89 -4.44 9.43 11.20
N ILE A 90 -5.10 10.34 10.48
CA ILE A 90 -4.59 10.91 9.23
C ILE A 90 -3.28 11.66 9.49
N LYS A 91 -3.23 12.54 10.48
CA LYS A 91 -2.00 13.28 10.82
C LYS A 91 -0.85 12.35 11.21
N GLU A 92 -1.12 11.31 11.98
CA GLU A 92 -0.11 10.31 12.32
C GLU A 92 0.39 9.54 11.10
N ALA A 93 -0.51 9.17 10.19
CA ALA A 93 -0.16 8.50 8.95
C ALA A 93 0.68 9.39 8.04
N GLU A 94 0.30 10.66 7.87
CA GLU A 94 1.06 11.66 7.10
C GLU A 94 2.47 11.86 7.67
N PHE A 95 2.60 11.96 9.00
CA PHE A 95 3.89 12.07 9.66
C PHE A 95 4.78 10.84 9.39
N LYS A 96 4.21 9.63 9.50
CA LYS A 96 4.93 8.39 9.20
C LYS A 96 5.36 8.31 7.74
N VAL A 97 4.50 8.71 6.80
CA VAL A 97 4.82 8.77 5.37
C VAL A 97 5.99 9.71 5.12
N ALA A 98 5.95 10.93 5.66
CA ALA A 98 7.05 11.89 5.51
C ALA A 98 8.38 11.35 6.04
N GLN A 99 8.37 10.68 7.21
CA GLN A 99 9.56 10.06 7.79
C GLN A 99 10.12 8.93 6.91
N PHE A 100 9.24 8.11 6.32
CA PHE A 100 9.66 7.05 5.40
C PHE A 100 10.18 7.60 4.07
N GLU A 101 9.60 8.68 3.55
CA GLU A 101 10.08 9.35 2.35
C GLU A 101 11.48 9.94 2.54
N GLU A 102 11.73 10.61 3.66
CA GLU A 102 13.06 11.14 4.01
C GLU A 102 14.10 10.01 4.07
N THR A 103 13.77 8.93 4.79
CA THR A 103 14.66 7.76 4.92
C THR A 103 14.91 7.09 3.57
N ASN A 104 13.87 6.94 2.74
CA ASN A 104 13.99 6.37 1.40
C ASN A 104 14.86 7.24 0.48
N GLY A 105 14.76 8.57 0.57
CA GLY A 105 15.59 9.49 -0.21
C GLY A 105 17.08 9.34 0.11
N ILE A 106 17.43 9.15 1.39
CA ILE A 106 18.80 8.86 1.82
C ILE A 106 19.27 7.53 1.23
N ILE A 107 18.47 6.47 1.34
CA ILE A 107 18.80 5.14 0.81
C ILE A 107 18.99 5.19 -0.70
N GLU A 108 18.09 5.86 -1.43
CA GLU A 108 18.18 6.00 -2.89
C GLU A 108 19.46 6.71 -3.33
N THR A 109 19.84 7.76 -2.60
CA THR A 109 21.10 8.48 -2.85
C THR A 109 22.31 7.56 -2.63
N GLN A 110 22.34 6.81 -1.52
CA GLN A 110 23.44 5.89 -1.22
C GLN A 110 23.53 4.75 -2.23
N VAL A 111 22.40 4.15 -2.62
CA VAL A 111 22.35 3.10 -3.65
C VAL A 111 22.95 3.60 -4.96
N SER A 112 22.63 4.83 -5.37
CA SER A 112 23.18 5.44 -6.58
C SER A 112 24.70 5.61 -6.51
N VAL A 113 25.24 6.03 -5.35
CA VAL A 113 26.69 6.11 -5.12
C VAL A 113 27.36 4.73 -5.22
N TYR A 114 26.75 3.69 -4.67
CA TYR A 114 27.28 2.33 -4.76
C TYR A 114 27.22 1.77 -6.19
N GLU A 115 26.15 2.03 -6.93
CA GLU A 115 26.04 1.65 -8.34
C GLU A 115 27.17 2.27 -9.18
N GLU A 116 27.47 3.55 -8.98
CA GLU A 116 28.60 4.22 -9.66
C GLU A 116 29.95 3.63 -9.27
N ARG A 117 30.16 3.33 -7.99
CA ARG A 117 31.40 2.70 -7.51
C ARG A 117 31.58 1.31 -8.11
N ILE A 118 30.51 0.51 -8.16
CA ILE A 118 30.52 -0.81 -8.80
C ILE A 118 30.84 -0.69 -10.29
N GLN A 119 30.27 0.27 -11.00
CA GLN A 119 30.60 0.47 -12.42
C GLN A 119 32.06 0.86 -12.64
N LYS A 120 32.64 1.67 -11.75
CA LYS A 120 34.08 2.00 -11.79
C LYS A 120 34.95 0.78 -11.48
N LEU A 121 34.59 0.02 -10.44
CA LEU A 121 35.30 -1.20 -10.06
C LEU A 121 35.22 -2.27 -11.15
N ALA A 122 34.08 -2.41 -11.82
CA ALA A 122 33.87 -3.38 -12.90
C ALA A 122 34.90 -3.26 -14.04
N LYS A 123 35.48 -2.08 -14.25
CA LYS A 123 36.56 -1.87 -15.22
C LYS A 123 37.88 -2.52 -14.84
N ARG A 124 38.09 -2.90 -13.58
CA ARG A 124 39.35 -3.49 -13.08
C ARG A 124 39.20 -4.97 -12.73
N LEU A 125 38.00 -5.54 -12.90
CA LEU A 125 37.74 -6.93 -12.55
C LEU A 125 38.27 -7.88 -13.64
N PRO A 126 38.67 -9.11 -13.28
CA PRO A 126 39.12 -10.09 -14.27
C PRO A 126 37.95 -10.63 -15.10
N SER A 127 38.25 -11.08 -16.32
CA SER A 127 37.24 -11.56 -17.29
C SER A 127 36.24 -12.58 -16.71
N PRO A 128 36.66 -13.64 -16.00
CA PRO A 128 35.73 -14.65 -15.49
C PRO A 128 34.69 -14.06 -14.52
N LEU A 129 35.09 -13.04 -13.75
CA LEU A 129 34.19 -12.35 -12.83
C LEU A 129 33.26 -11.40 -13.57
N ILE A 130 33.77 -10.65 -14.55
CA ILE A 130 32.97 -9.76 -15.41
C ILE A 130 31.85 -10.54 -16.09
N ASP A 131 32.16 -11.71 -16.67
CA ASP A 131 31.17 -12.53 -17.36
C ASP A 131 30.05 -13.00 -16.41
N LYS A 132 30.40 -13.34 -15.16
CA LYS A 132 29.46 -13.74 -14.11
C LYS A 132 28.55 -12.58 -13.67
N ILE A 133 29.10 -11.38 -13.51
CA ILE A 133 28.34 -10.20 -13.03
C ILE A 133 27.68 -9.38 -14.14
N ALA A 134 28.06 -9.57 -15.41
CA ALA A 134 27.52 -8.87 -16.57
C ALA A 134 25.97 -8.76 -16.60
N PRO A 135 25.19 -9.84 -16.34
CA PRO A 135 23.74 -9.73 -16.30
C PRO A 135 23.23 -8.82 -15.18
N LEU A 136 23.93 -8.75 -14.03
CA LEU A 136 23.57 -7.88 -12.91
C LEU A 136 23.99 -6.43 -13.18
N LEU A 137 25.14 -6.20 -13.81
CA LEU A 137 25.57 -4.87 -14.23
C LEU A 137 24.59 -4.24 -15.22
N ARG A 138 24.02 -5.03 -16.15
CA ARG A 138 23.00 -4.55 -17.09
C ARG A 138 21.69 -4.15 -16.42
N LYS A 139 21.39 -4.66 -15.21
CA LYS A 139 20.20 -4.30 -14.44
C LYS A 139 20.34 -2.97 -13.69
N ILE A 140 21.53 -2.39 -13.64
CA ILE A 140 21.73 -1.07 -13.05
C ILE A 140 21.01 -0.03 -13.92
N PRO A 141 20.05 0.72 -13.37
CA PRO A 141 19.30 1.71 -14.15
C PRO A 141 20.24 2.79 -14.69
N LYS A 142 20.06 3.15 -15.96
CA LYS A 142 20.70 4.32 -16.55
C LYS A 142 19.98 5.58 -16.08
N ALA A 143 20.65 6.73 -16.07
CA ALA A 143 20.12 8.02 -15.58
C ALA A 143 18.73 8.40 -16.13
N ASN A 144 18.34 7.90 -17.32
CA ASN A 144 17.06 8.18 -17.97
C ASN A 144 16.15 6.93 -18.08
N GLY A 145 16.40 5.88 -17.28
CA GLY A 145 15.71 4.61 -17.35
C GLY A 145 14.43 4.53 -16.51
N THR A 146 13.61 3.51 -16.78
CA THR A 146 12.41 3.16 -15.99
C THR A 146 12.74 3.07 -14.51
N LYS A 147 11.90 3.64 -13.63
CA LYS A 147 12.05 3.61 -12.17
C LYS A 147 12.04 2.15 -11.66
N VAL A 148 13.23 1.56 -11.54
CA VAL A 148 13.42 0.30 -10.80
C VAL A 148 13.26 0.64 -9.31
N PRO A 149 12.40 -0.07 -8.56
CA PRO A 149 12.25 0.16 -7.13
C PRO A 149 13.58 0.10 -6.38
N THR A 150 13.83 1.04 -5.47
CA THR A 150 15.07 1.13 -4.67
C THR A 150 15.46 -0.19 -3.98
N PRO A 151 14.54 -0.99 -3.40
CA PRO A 151 14.89 -2.28 -2.82
C PRO A 151 15.53 -3.26 -3.82
N ASN A 152 15.04 -3.29 -5.05
CA ASN A 152 15.56 -4.18 -6.10
C ASN A 152 16.96 -3.74 -6.55
N ARG A 153 17.19 -2.43 -6.61
CA ARG A 153 18.50 -1.84 -6.90
C ARG A 153 19.51 -2.20 -5.81
N LEU A 154 19.14 -2.03 -4.54
CA LEU A 154 19.96 -2.40 -3.40
C LEU A 154 20.31 -3.91 -3.42
N GLN A 155 19.33 -4.77 -3.69
CA GLN A 155 19.56 -6.21 -3.81
C GLN A 155 20.57 -6.53 -4.93
N ASN A 156 20.50 -5.82 -6.06
CA ASN A 156 21.45 -5.99 -7.16
C ASN A 156 22.87 -5.57 -6.76
N VAL A 157 23.03 -4.44 -6.06
CA VAL A 157 24.31 -3.96 -5.52
C VAL A 157 24.91 -4.97 -4.54
N VAL A 158 24.10 -5.50 -3.62
CA VAL A 158 24.53 -6.53 -2.66
C VAL A 158 24.94 -7.80 -3.38
N ALA A 159 24.13 -8.29 -4.33
CA ALA A 159 24.45 -9.50 -5.10
C ALA A 159 25.77 -9.38 -5.87
N ILE A 160 26.03 -8.23 -6.51
CA ILE A 160 27.31 -7.98 -7.20
C ILE A 160 28.46 -7.98 -6.18
N SER A 161 28.28 -7.31 -5.03
CA SER A 161 29.31 -7.24 -3.99
C SER A 161 29.64 -8.62 -3.42
N THR A 162 28.63 -9.47 -3.18
CA THR A 162 28.82 -10.86 -2.75
C THR A 162 29.59 -11.67 -3.78
N LEU A 163 29.28 -11.54 -5.07
CA LEU A 163 30.02 -12.26 -6.11
C LEU A 163 31.49 -11.82 -6.23
N ILE A 164 31.76 -10.53 -6.02
CA ILE A 164 33.12 -9.99 -5.97
C ILE A 164 33.87 -10.55 -4.75
N ASP A 165 33.22 -10.57 -3.58
CA ASP A 165 33.80 -11.10 -2.35
C ASP A 165 34.07 -12.61 -2.43
N GLU A 166 33.12 -13.40 -2.94
CA GLU A 166 33.29 -14.82 -3.20
C GLU A 166 34.49 -15.08 -4.10
N PHE A 167 34.59 -14.34 -5.22
CA PHE A 167 35.72 -14.49 -6.13
C PHE A 167 37.04 -14.10 -5.45
N ASN A 168 37.06 -13.02 -4.66
CA ASN A 168 38.26 -12.56 -3.99
C ASN A 168 38.79 -13.54 -2.92
N ASN A 169 37.90 -14.33 -2.32
CA ASN A 169 38.25 -15.30 -1.29
C ASN A 169 38.51 -16.72 -1.83
N ASP A 170 38.50 -16.92 -3.15
CA ASP A 170 38.65 -18.24 -3.78
C ASP A 170 39.78 -18.30 -4.81
N LEU A 171 40.22 -19.52 -5.12
CA LEU A 171 41.13 -19.83 -6.21
C LEU A 171 40.32 -20.25 -7.43
N THR A 172 40.26 -19.39 -8.44
CA THR A 172 39.46 -19.67 -9.64
C THR A 172 40.35 -20.11 -10.80
N LEU A 173 40.14 -21.33 -11.30
CA LEU A 173 40.77 -21.80 -12.54
C LEU A 173 39.88 -21.48 -13.75
N ALA A 174 40.46 -20.87 -14.78
CA ALA A 174 39.81 -20.62 -16.06
C ALA A 174 40.67 -21.10 -17.23
N HIS A 175 40.04 -21.41 -18.36
CA HIS A 175 40.69 -21.76 -19.60
C HIS A 175 40.49 -20.63 -20.59
N THR A 176 41.56 -20.17 -21.22
CA THR A 176 41.49 -19.13 -22.24
C THR A 176 42.39 -19.44 -23.42
N ILE A 177 42.05 -18.89 -24.57
CA ILE A 177 42.84 -18.99 -25.78
C ILE A 177 43.70 -17.72 -25.88
N LYS A 178 45.02 -17.91 -25.97
CA LYS A 178 45.97 -16.81 -26.15
C LYS A 178 46.59 -16.88 -27.54
N GLU A 179 46.46 -15.79 -28.28
CA GLU A 179 47.26 -15.54 -29.49
C GLU A 179 48.63 -14.99 -29.07
N LEU A 180 49.70 -15.56 -29.62
CA LEU A 180 51.08 -15.15 -29.37
C LEU A 180 51.56 -14.16 -30.43
N ASP A 181 52.65 -13.48 -30.15
CA ASP A 181 53.26 -12.49 -31.05
C ASP A 181 53.71 -13.09 -32.40
N ASP A 182 53.86 -14.42 -32.47
CA ASP A 182 54.18 -15.18 -33.68
C ASP A 182 52.93 -15.59 -34.50
N GLY A 183 51.74 -15.16 -34.09
CA GLY A 183 50.45 -15.50 -34.71
C GLY A 183 49.96 -16.92 -34.37
N SER A 184 50.69 -17.67 -33.54
CA SER A 184 50.24 -18.97 -33.06
C SER A 184 49.18 -18.80 -31.96
N VAL A 185 48.21 -19.70 -31.94
CA VAL A 185 47.12 -19.70 -30.97
C VAL A 185 47.27 -20.92 -30.07
N ILE A 186 47.34 -20.70 -28.76
CA ILE A 186 47.47 -21.78 -27.78
C ILE A 186 46.38 -21.68 -26.72
N GLU A 187 45.99 -22.83 -26.17
CA GLU A 187 45.20 -22.89 -24.96
C GLU A 187 46.10 -22.69 -23.73
N VAL A 188 45.68 -21.80 -22.84
CA VAL A 188 46.34 -21.51 -21.57
C VAL A 188 45.36 -21.61 -20.43
N ARG A 189 45.83 -22.21 -19.35
CA ARG A 189 45.11 -22.28 -18.07
C ARG A 189 45.51 -21.09 -17.23
N VAL A 190 44.54 -20.45 -16.60
CA VAL A 190 44.72 -19.25 -15.78
C VAL A 190 44.17 -19.52 -14.38
N LEU A 191 45.05 -19.44 -13.38
CA LEU A 191 44.68 -19.57 -11.98
C LEU A 191 44.65 -18.18 -11.33
N TYR A 192 43.45 -17.72 -10.99
CA TYR A 192 43.21 -16.46 -10.31
C TYR A 192 43.31 -16.65 -8.79
N TRP A 193 44.10 -15.79 -8.16
CA TRP A 193 44.18 -15.67 -6.71
C TRP A 193 43.32 -14.47 -6.28
N GLY A 194 42.02 -14.68 -6.22
CA GLY A 194 41.06 -13.60 -6.02
C GLY A 194 41.32 -12.40 -6.94
N LEU A 195 41.28 -11.20 -6.37
CA LEU A 195 41.56 -9.95 -7.10
C LEU A 195 43.02 -9.49 -7.00
N ALA A 196 43.89 -10.27 -6.34
CA ALA A 196 45.29 -9.90 -6.13
C ALA A 196 46.12 -10.06 -7.40
N GLY A 197 45.85 -11.11 -8.17
CA GLY A 197 46.56 -11.41 -9.41
C GLY A 197 46.23 -12.83 -9.90
N ALA A 198 46.84 -13.21 -11.01
CA ALA A 198 46.68 -14.55 -11.57
C ALA A 198 47.98 -15.04 -12.22
N TYR A 199 48.07 -16.35 -12.40
CA TYR A 199 49.17 -16.98 -13.13
C TYR A 199 48.59 -17.78 -14.28
N ALA A 200 49.26 -17.74 -15.43
CA ALA A 200 48.86 -18.55 -16.58
C ALA A 200 49.99 -19.44 -17.07
N SER A 201 49.63 -20.61 -17.58
CA SER A 201 50.57 -21.58 -18.15
C SER A 201 49.91 -22.35 -19.29
N ASN A 202 50.69 -22.71 -20.30
CA ASN A 202 50.25 -23.72 -21.27
C ASN A 202 50.25 -25.12 -20.62
N VAL A 203 49.64 -26.09 -21.30
CA VAL A 203 49.47 -27.47 -20.79
C VAL A 203 50.80 -28.09 -20.37
N ASP A 204 51.85 -27.94 -21.17
CA ASP A 204 53.16 -28.56 -20.90
C ASP A 204 54.03 -27.80 -19.88
N GLY A 205 53.64 -26.56 -19.53
CA GLY A 205 54.39 -25.67 -18.64
C GLY A 205 55.63 -25.02 -19.27
N SER A 206 55.78 -25.08 -20.59
CA SER A 206 56.88 -24.47 -21.35
C SER A 206 56.76 -22.95 -21.49
N LYS A 207 55.54 -22.40 -21.40
CA LYS A 207 55.26 -20.97 -21.50
C LYS A 207 54.35 -20.57 -20.34
N ALA A 208 54.73 -19.52 -19.63
CA ALA A 208 54.00 -19.04 -18.46
C ALA A 208 53.93 -17.50 -18.43
N TRP A 209 52.91 -16.96 -17.77
CA TRP A 209 52.66 -15.54 -17.61
C TRP A 209 52.26 -15.22 -16.17
N VAL A 210 52.66 -14.03 -15.73
CA VAL A 210 52.13 -13.38 -14.53
C VAL A 210 51.11 -12.36 -14.98
N ILE A 211 49.93 -12.42 -14.37
CA ILE A 211 48.81 -11.54 -14.67
C ILE A 211 48.55 -10.65 -13.47
N THR A 212 48.61 -9.34 -13.68
CA THR A 212 48.37 -8.34 -12.64
C THR A 212 47.11 -7.53 -12.93
N PRO A 213 46.35 -7.12 -11.89
CA PRO A 213 45.21 -6.23 -12.07
C PRO A 213 45.64 -4.95 -12.79
N HIS A 214 44.83 -4.51 -13.76
CA HIS A 214 45.04 -3.24 -14.47
C HIS A 214 43.67 -2.67 -14.87
N GLU A 215 43.62 -1.40 -15.25
CA GLU A 215 42.38 -0.77 -15.71
C GLU A 215 42.02 -1.26 -17.13
N GLY A 216 40.80 -1.78 -17.28
CA GLY A 216 40.32 -2.42 -18.49
C GLY A 216 40.59 -3.92 -18.45
N GLU A 217 41.69 -4.34 -19.07
CA GLU A 217 42.11 -5.74 -19.08
C GLU A 217 43.34 -5.93 -18.20
N TRP A 218 43.33 -7.03 -17.43
CA TRP A 218 44.48 -7.39 -16.62
C TRP A 218 45.72 -7.58 -17.49
N GLN A 219 46.86 -7.09 -17.01
CA GLN A 219 48.09 -7.07 -17.79
C GLN A 219 48.79 -8.43 -17.77
N TRP A 220 49.11 -8.96 -18.94
CA TRP A 220 49.83 -10.22 -19.10
C TRP A 220 51.31 -9.97 -19.31
N THR A 221 52.15 -10.43 -18.38
CA THR A 221 53.61 -10.31 -18.48
C THR A 221 54.23 -11.70 -18.65
N PRO A 222 54.97 -11.98 -19.74
CA PRO A 222 55.66 -13.26 -19.92
C PRO A 222 56.66 -13.53 -18.79
N ALA A 223 56.64 -14.74 -18.24
CA ALA A 223 57.65 -15.21 -17.29
C ALA A 223 58.90 -15.62 -18.07
N THR A 224 59.83 -14.68 -18.28
CA THR A 224 61.03 -14.91 -19.11
C THR A 224 62.12 -15.74 -18.43
N SER A 225 62.15 -15.84 -17.10
CA SER A 225 63.15 -16.65 -16.40
C SER A 225 62.70 -18.12 -16.25
N PRO A 226 63.57 -19.12 -16.53
CA PRO A 226 63.24 -20.54 -16.38
C PRO A 226 62.78 -20.93 -14.96
N GLU A 227 63.34 -20.28 -13.94
CA GLU A 227 62.94 -20.45 -12.54
C GLU A 227 61.47 -20.07 -12.32
N ARG A 228 61.02 -18.95 -12.89
CA ARG A 228 59.61 -18.49 -12.76
C ARG A 228 58.65 -19.41 -13.50
N GLN A 229 59.03 -19.89 -14.67
CA GLN A 229 58.23 -20.87 -15.42
C GLN A 229 58.07 -22.18 -14.64
N THR A 230 59.18 -22.68 -14.06
CA THR A 230 59.15 -23.90 -13.24
C THR A 230 58.28 -23.72 -12.00
N ALA A 231 58.38 -22.58 -11.32
CA ALA A 231 57.55 -22.27 -10.16
C ALA A 231 56.05 -22.22 -10.51
N ILE A 232 55.69 -21.55 -11.61
CA ILE A 232 54.29 -21.48 -12.07
C ILE A 232 53.79 -22.87 -12.48
N LYS A 233 54.61 -23.68 -13.17
CA LYS A 233 54.27 -25.07 -13.48
C LYS A 233 53.97 -25.87 -12.22
N SER A 234 54.86 -25.81 -11.22
CA SER A 234 54.65 -26.49 -9.94
C SER A 234 53.39 -26.02 -9.21
N LEU A 235 53.00 -24.74 -9.34
CA LEU A 235 51.73 -24.25 -8.79
C LEU A 235 50.53 -24.99 -9.39
N PHE A 236 50.49 -25.12 -10.72
CA PHE A 236 49.42 -25.87 -11.39
C PHE A 236 49.46 -27.37 -11.03
N ASP A 237 50.66 -27.96 -10.95
CA ASP A 237 50.81 -29.37 -10.58
C ASP A 237 50.27 -29.65 -9.16
N VAL A 238 50.54 -28.74 -8.19
CA VAL A 238 49.98 -28.81 -6.82
C VAL A 238 48.47 -28.61 -6.85
N TYR A 239 47.97 -27.62 -7.60
CA TYR A 239 46.53 -27.34 -7.71
C TYR A 239 45.76 -28.56 -8.26
N ASP A 240 46.28 -29.17 -9.32
CA ASP A 240 45.72 -30.37 -9.96
C ASP A 240 45.91 -31.65 -9.12
N LYS A 241 46.61 -31.55 -7.97
CA LYS A 241 46.94 -32.67 -7.06
C LYS A 241 47.75 -33.78 -7.75
N THR A 242 48.52 -33.42 -8.76
CA THR A 242 49.42 -34.35 -9.46
C THR A 242 50.69 -34.61 -8.69
N ILE A 243 51.05 -33.70 -7.78
CA ILE A 243 52.17 -33.81 -6.84
C ILE A 243 51.70 -33.57 -5.40
N ASP A 244 52.46 -34.09 -4.44
CA ASP A 244 52.17 -33.88 -3.02
C ASP A 244 52.17 -32.38 -2.67
N PRO A 245 51.31 -31.93 -1.73
CA PRO A 245 51.25 -30.54 -1.30
C PRO A 245 52.63 -30.03 -0.87
N LYS A 246 53.15 -29.05 -1.63
CA LYS A 246 54.44 -28.43 -1.37
C LYS A 246 54.31 -26.91 -1.37
N LEU A 247 55.10 -26.24 -0.55
CA LEU A 247 55.22 -24.79 -0.61
C LEU A 247 55.90 -24.38 -1.92
N VAL A 248 55.15 -23.72 -2.81
CA VAL A 248 55.65 -23.18 -4.07
C VAL A 248 55.78 -21.66 -3.93
N SER A 249 56.98 -21.13 -4.16
CA SER A 249 57.22 -19.68 -4.18
C SER A 249 56.98 -19.15 -5.58
N VAL A 250 55.90 -18.40 -5.78
CA VAL A 250 55.55 -17.80 -7.06
C VAL A 250 55.87 -16.29 -7.08
N PRO A 251 56.31 -15.76 -8.23
CA PRO A 251 56.66 -14.35 -8.36
C PRO A 251 55.41 -13.47 -8.29
N PHE A 252 55.21 -12.82 -7.16
CA PHE A 252 54.13 -11.85 -6.97
C PHE A 252 54.68 -10.43 -6.95
N THR A 253 54.02 -9.50 -7.65
CA THR A 253 54.36 -8.06 -7.60
C THR A 253 53.10 -7.28 -7.23
N PHE A 254 53.14 -6.56 -6.12
CA PHE A 254 52.10 -5.58 -5.80
C PHE A 254 52.28 -4.37 -6.72
N GLN A 255 51.26 -4.01 -7.51
CA GLN A 255 51.18 -2.66 -8.06
C GLN A 255 50.88 -1.71 -6.91
N ASN A 256 51.90 -1.01 -6.43
CA ASN A 256 51.74 0.04 -5.43
C ASN A 256 51.31 1.34 -6.14
N GLU A 257 50.11 1.38 -6.70
CA GLU A 257 49.49 2.64 -7.14
C GLU A 257 48.50 3.10 -6.07
N GLY A 258 49.05 3.69 -5.02
CA GLY A 258 48.28 4.24 -3.91
C GLY A 258 49.12 5.09 -2.98
N GLY A 259 49.36 6.35 -3.36
CA GLY A 259 49.70 7.40 -2.40
C GLY A 259 50.77 8.41 -2.82
N GLU A 260 50.54 9.18 -3.89
CA GLU A 260 51.04 10.56 -3.91
C GLU A 260 49.89 11.53 -4.22
N LYS A 261 49.50 12.26 -3.16
CA LYS A 261 48.61 13.41 -3.03
C LYS A 261 47.10 13.17 -3.00
#